data_AF-A0A522BX72-F1
#
_entry.id   AF-A0A522BX72-F1
#
_cell.length_a   1.000
_cell.length_b   1.000
_cell.length_c   1.000
_cell.angle_alpha   90.00
_cell.angle_beta   90.00
_cell.angle_gamma   90.00
#
_symmetry.space_group_name_H-M   'P 1'
#
loop_
_entity.id
_entity.type
_entity.pdbx_description
1 polymer ?
#
loop_
_entity_poly.entity_id
_entity_poly.type
_entity_poly.pdbx_seq_one_letter_code
_entity_poly.pdbx_strand_id
1 'polypeptide(L)'
;MDINVLLSILGTAITVTSLVLAIAFDKKYGKLVNYNREMAWEIYRQISISLECYQNIQKILNQNDNRELLEWVTKGEGNDQELLLNAIKMIKRFEKNFDSESIKKWTEGKLIPNESHAIAFNKYLLK
;
A
#
# COMPACT_ATOMS: atom_id res chain seq x y z
N MET A 1 2.18 -16.44 -55.46
CA MET A 1 2.89 -15.97 -54.26
C MET A 1 3.38 -17.20 -53.51
N ASP A 2 4.67 -17.27 -53.20
CA ASP A 2 5.29 -18.42 -52.52
C ASP A 2 4.72 -18.58 -51.10
N ILE A 3 4.43 -19.82 -50.70
CA ILE A 3 3.87 -20.13 -49.39
C ILE A 3 4.81 -19.72 -48.25
N ASN A 4 6.12 -19.75 -48.48
CA ASN A 4 7.13 -19.31 -47.51
C ASN A 4 7.10 -17.80 -47.31
N VAL A 5 6.81 -17.04 -48.36
CA VAL A 5 6.65 -15.59 -48.30
C VAL A 5 5.37 -15.23 -47.55
N LEU A 6 4.26 -15.95 -47.81
CA LEU A 6 3.01 -15.78 -47.07
C LEU A 6 3.20 -16.05 -45.56
N LEU A 7 3.86 -17.17 -45.21
CA LEU A 7 4.13 -17.54 -43.83
C LEU A 7 5.04 -16.53 -43.11
N SER A 8 6.04 -15.98 -43.80
CA SER A 8 6.93 -14.96 -43.24
C SER A 8 6.21 -13.64 -42.97
N ILE A 9 5.31 -13.22 -43.86
CA ILE A 9 4.47 -12.02 -43.68
C ILE A 9 3.56 -12.21 -42.47
N LEU A 10 2.89 -13.37 -42.37
CA LEU A 10 2.00 -13.67 -41.25
C LEU A 10 2.76 -13.75 -39.91
N GLY A 11 3.92 -14.41 -39.88
CA GLY A 11 4.75 -14.50 -38.68
C GLY A 11 5.24 -13.14 -38.21
N THR A 12 5.63 -12.27 -39.15
CA THR A 12 6.04 -10.89 -38.84
C THR A 12 4.88 -10.07 -38.29
N ALA A 13 3.70 -10.15 -38.93
CA ALA A 13 2.50 -9.44 -38.49
C ALA A 13 2.04 -9.87 -37.09
N ILE A 14 2.07 -11.16 -36.79
CA ILE A 14 1.77 -11.70 -35.45
C ILE A 14 2.77 -11.17 -34.43
N THR A 15 4.07 -11.24 -34.72
CA THR A 15 5.13 -10.79 -33.81
C THR A 15 4.99 -9.30 -33.47
N VAL A 16 4.77 -8.45 -34.48
CA VAL A 16 4.57 -7.01 -34.28
C VAL A 16 3.32 -6.74 -33.45
N THR A 17 2.22 -7.46 -33.73
CA THR A 17 0.96 -7.29 -32.99
C THR A 17 1.13 -7.73 -31.52
N SER A 18 1.78 -8.86 -31.27
CA SER A 18 2.08 -9.33 -29.91
C SER A 18 2.96 -8.35 -29.14
N LEU A 19 3.95 -7.75 -29.79
CA LEU A 19 4.81 -6.73 -29.17
C LEU A 19 4.01 -5.47 -28.81
N VAL A 20 3.16 -4.98 -29.72
CA VAL A 20 2.29 -3.82 -29.46
C VAL A 20 1.33 -4.09 -28.30
N LEU A 21 0.72 -5.28 -28.27
CA LEU A 21 -0.15 -5.69 -27.16
C LEU A 21 0.62 -5.79 -25.85
N ALA A 22 1.82 -6.39 -25.83
CA ALA A 22 2.65 -6.49 -24.63
C ALA A 22 2.98 -5.10 -24.06
N ILE A 23 3.39 -4.14 -24.92
CA ILE A 23 3.66 -2.76 -24.50
C ILE A 23 2.39 -2.08 -23.97
N ALA A 24 1.23 -2.31 -24.60
CA ALA A 24 -0.04 -1.72 -24.16
C ALA A 24 -0.51 -2.29 -22.82
N PHE A 25 -0.38 -3.60 -22.60
CA PHE A 25 -0.69 -4.26 -21.33
C PHE A 25 0.27 -3.82 -20.22
N ASP A 26 1.56 -3.73 -20.51
CA ASP A 26 2.57 -3.24 -19.56
C ASP A 26 2.27 -1.82 -19.09
N LYS A 27 1.92 -0.91 -20.02
CA LYS A 27 1.50 0.46 -19.67
C LYS A 27 0.26 0.50 -18.79
N LYS A 28 -0.75 -0.32 -19.07
CA LYS A 28 -1.97 -0.39 -18.26
C LYS A 28 -1.68 -0.98 -16.87
N TYR A 29 -0.86 -2.03 -16.82
CA TYR A 29 -0.46 -2.67 -15.59
C TYR A 29 0.36 -1.75 -14.70
N GLY A 30 1.35 -1.04 -15.27
CA GLY A 30 2.15 -0.05 -14.54
C GLY A 30 1.31 1.09 -13.94
N LYS A 31 0.28 1.56 -14.67
CA LYS A 31 -0.68 2.53 -14.12
C LYS A 31 -1.47 1.97 -12.93
N LEU A 32 -1.92 0.72 -13.03
CA LEU A 32 -2.66 0.06 -11.96
C LEU A 32 -1.81 -0.17 -10.72
N VAL A 33 -0.54 -0.57 -10.89
CA VAL A 33 0.41 -0.75 -9.78
C VAL A 33 0.68 0.59 -9.09
N ASN A 34 0.93 1.66 -9.84
CA ASN A 34 1.12 2.99 -9.25
C ASN A 34 -0.13 3.47 -8.49
N TYR A 35 -1.32 3.27 -9.06
CA TYR A 35 -2.58 3.59 -8.40
C TYR A 35 -2.74 2.83 -7.09
N ASN A 36 -2.51 1.51 -7.09
CA ASN A 36 -2.61 0.69 -5.88
C ASN A 36 -1.57 1.07 -4.82
N ARG A 37 -0.36 1.45 -5.25
CA ARG A 37 0.69 1.96 -4.37
C ARG A 37 0.27 3.27 -3.69
N GLU A 38 -0.25 4.22 -4.45
CA GLU A 38 -0.75 5.50 -3.92
C GLU A 38 -1.92 5.29 -2.96
N MET A 39 -2.88 4.42 -3.34
CA MET A 39 -4.00 4.06 -2.49
C MET A 39 -3.57 3.38 -1.18
N ALA A 40 -2.55 2.51 -1.22
CA ALA A 40 -2.04 1.85 -0.02
C ALA A 40 -1.48 2.87 1.00
N TRP A 41 -0.73 3.87 0.52
CA TRP A 41 -0.23 4.96 1.36
C TRP A 41 -1.35 5.87 1.87
N GLU A 42 -2.35 6.15 1.03
CA GLU A 42 -3.49 6.98 1.45
C GLU A 42 -4.31 6.30 2.56
N ILE A 43 -4.60 5.01 2.42
CA ILE A 43 -5.28 4.22 3.45
C ILE A 43 -4.46 4.24 4.75
N TYR A 44 -3.14 4.01 4.68
CA TYR A 44 -2.25 4.09 5.84
C TYR A 44 -2.30 5.45 6.53
N ARG A 45 -2.32 6.55 5.76
CA ARG A 45 -2.40 7.92 6.29
C ARG A 45 -3.71 8.17 7.03
N GLN A 46 -4.84 7.78 6.44
CA GLN A 46 -6.16 7.95 7.04
C GLN A 46 -6.30 7.18 8.36
N ILE A 47 -5.82 5.92 8.38
CA ILE A 47 -5.84 5.10 9.60
C ILE A 47 -4.92 5.69 10.68
N SER A 48 -3.74 6.19 10.29
CA SER A 48 -2.81 6.82 11.24
C SER A 48 -3.45 8.03 11.94
N ILE A 49 -4.21 8.85 11.20
CA ILE A 49 -4.97 9.97 11.76
C ILE A 49 -6.10 9.46 12.67
N SER A 50 -6.83 8.42 12.26
CA SER A 50 -7.90 7.82 13.06
C SER A 50 -7.40 7.29 14.41
N LEU A 51 -6.26 6.59 14.42
CA LEU A 51 -5.60 6.12 15.64
C LEU A 51 -5.21 7.27 16.58
N GLU A 52 -4.68 8.37 16.04
CA GLU A 52 -4.38 9.57 16.83
C GLU A 52 -5.66 10.18 17.44
N CYS A 53 -6.76 10.21 16.68
CA CYS A 53 -8.05 10.65 17.18
C CYS A 53 -8.54 9.78 18.34
N TYR A 54 -8.45 8.44 18.25
CA TYR A 54 -8.82 7.55 19.35
C TYR A 54 -7.99 7.83 20.61
N GLN A 55 -6.68 7.97 20.47
CA GLN A 55 -5.79 8.27 21.60
C GLN A 55 -6.13 9.60 22.28
N ASN A 56 -6.51 10.61 21.49
CA ASN A 56 -6.93 11.90 22.03
C ASN A 56 -8.30 11.83 22.71
N ILE A 57 -9.25 11.09 22.13
CA ILE A 57 -10.56 10.87 22.74
C ILE A 57 -10.41 10.11 24.07
N GLN A 58 -9.60 9.05 24.13
CA GLN A 58 -9.37 8.29 25.37
C GLN A 58 -8.84 9.18 26.50
N LYS A 59 -7.91 10.12 26.21
CA LYS A 59 -7.40 11.07 27.21
C LYS A 59 -8.52 11.93 27.81
N ILE A 60 -9.49 12.34 26.98
CA ILE A 60 -10.65 13.14 27.43
C ILE A 60 -11.63 12.27 28.22
N LEU A 61 -11.91 11.04 27.77
CA LEU A 61 -12.88 10.17 28.41
C LEU A 61 -12.41 9.63 29.76
N ASN A 62 -11.12 9.39 29.91
CA ASN A 62 -10.52 8.99 31.19
C ASN A 62 -10.70 10.04 32.29
N GLN A 63 -10.98 11.30 31.93
CA GLN A 63 -11.27 12.38 32.89
C GLN A 63 -12.75 12.46 33.28
N ASN A 64 -13.65 11.86 32.48
CA ASN A 64 -15.11 12.02 32.60
C ASN A 64 -15.84 10.71 33.00
N ASP A 65 -15.10 9.63 33.30
CA ASP A 65 -15.59 8.30 33.75
C ASP A 65 -16.72 7.68 32.89
N ASN A 66 -16.76 8.03 31.59
CA ASN A 66 -17.72 7.45 30.65
C ASN A 66 -17.20 6.12 30.08
N ARG A 67 -17.41 5.05 30.85
CA ARG A 67 -16.89 3.70 30.55
C ARG A 67 -17.42 3.09 29.26
N GLU A 68 -18.70 3.30 28.95
CA GLU A 68 -19.31 2.73 27.74
C GLU A 68 -18.69 3.32 26.47
N LEU A 69 -18.52 4.64 26.43
CA LEU A 69 -17.89 5.31 25.30
C LEU A 69 -16.40 4.94 25.19
N LEU A 70 -15.71 4.76 26.32
CA LEU A 70 -14.32 4.30 26.35
C LEU A 70 -14.17 2.89 25.76
N GLU A 71 -15.11 1.98 26.04
CA GLU A 71 -15.12 0.64 25.46
C GLU A 71 -15.26 0.68 23.93
N TRP A 72 -16.20 1.48 23.41
CA TRP A 72 -16.37 1.65 21.96
C TRP A 72 -15.15 2.23 21.28
N VAL A 73 -14.52 3.24 21.90
CA VAL A 73 -13.29 3.86 21.40
C VAL A 73 -12.14 2.85 21.38
N THR A 74 -11.99 2.04 22.43
CA THR A 74 -10.95 1.01 22.50
C THR A 74 -11.15 -0.08 21.44
N LYS A 75 -12.40 -0.49 21.20
CA LYS A 75 -12.74 -1.43 20.11
C LYS A 75 -12.40 -0.86 18.73
N GLY A 76 -12.75 0.41 18.51
CA GLY A 76 -12.42 1.13 17.28
C GLY A 76 -10.91 1.22 17.04
N GLU A 77 -10.15 1.58 18.08
CA GLU A 77 -8.69 1.63 18.00
C GLU A 77 -8.10 0.25 17.66
N GLY A 78 -8.57 -0.82 18.30
CA GLY A 78 -8.12 -2.18 18.00
C GLY A 78 -8.35 -2.59 16.54
N ASN A 79 -9.52 -2.27 15.99
CA ASN A 79 -9.83 -2.50 14.57
C ASN A 79 -8.89 -1.70 13.65
N ASP A 80 -8.66 -0.43 13.95
CA ASP A 80 -7.80 0.42 13.14
C ASP A 80 -6.32 0.02 13.22
N GLN A 81 -5.87 -0.53 14.35
CA GLN A 81 -4.54 -1.15 14.44
C GLN A 81 -4.41 -2.34 13.49
N GLU A 82 -5.45 -3.18 13.36
CA GLU A 82 -5.45 -4.28 12.39
C GLU A 82 -5.45 -3.76 10.94
N LEU A 83 -6.27 -2.75 10.64
CA LEU A 83 -6.30 -2.11 9.32
C LEU A 83 -4.96 -1.47 8.98
N LEU A 84 -4.27 -0.85 9.95
CA LEU A 84 -2.94 -0.29 9.78
C LEU A 84 -1.95 -1.35 9.31
N LEU A 85 -1.94 -2.52 9.97
CA LEU A 85 -1.07 -3.63 9.59
C LEU A 85 -1.40 -4.15 8.19
N ASN A 86 -2.68 -4.17 7.80
CA ASN A 86 -3.09 -4.55 6.45
C ASN A 86 -2.65 -3.52 5.39
N ALA A 87 -2.72 -2.22 5.70
CA ALA A 87 -2.19 -1.17 4.86
C ALA A 87 -0.67 -1.31 4.66
N ILE A 88 0.08 -1.63 5.72
CA ILE A 88 1.53 -1.88 5.62
C ILE A 88 1.83 -3.08 4.71
N LYS A 89 1.05 -4.16 4.78
CA LYS A 89 1.19 -5.30 3.84
C LYS A 89 0.91 -4.89 2.39
N MET A 90 -0.08 -4.01 2.17
CA MET A 90 -0.36 -3.47 0.84
C MET A 90 0.80 -2.62 0.34
N ILE A 91 1.36 -1.76 1.18
CA ILE A 91 2.54 -0.96 0.84
C ILE A 91 3.71 -1.88 0.47
N LYS A 92 4.00 -2.90 1.28
CA LYS A 92 5.02 -3.92 0.95
C LYS A 92 4.79 -4.58 -0.42
N ARG A 93 3.54 -4.84 -0.77
CA ARG A 93 3.17 -5.51 -2.03
C ARG A 93 3.36 -4.62 -3.25
N PHE A 94 3.06 -3.32 -3.13
CA PHE A 94 2.99 -2.42 -4.27
C PHE A 94 4.15 -1.43 -4.35
N GLU A 95 4.93 -1.26 -3.29
CA GLU A 95 6.14 -0.46 -3.36
C GLU A 95 7.22 -1.11 -4.20
N LYS A 96 8.00 -0.27 -4.87
CA LYS A 96 9.13 -0.76 -5.67
C LYS A 96 10.24 -1.28 -4.78
N ASN A 97 10.51 -0.57 -3.69
CA ASN A 97 11.54 -0.90 -2.71
C ASN A 97 10.88 -0.96 -1.33
N PHE A 98 10.96 -2.12 -0.68
CA PHE A 98 10.55 -2.30 0.71
C PHE A 98 11.73 -2.87 1.48
N ASP A 99 12.73 -2.02 1.71
CA ASP A 99 13.99 -2.34 2.39
C ASP A 99 14.23 -1.40 3.58
N SER A 100 15.24 -1.72 4.40
CA SER A 100 15.56 -0.96 5.61
C SER A 100 15.96 0.49 5.30
N GLU A 101 16.59 0.74 4.15
CA GLU A 101 16.99 2.09 3.74
C GLU A 101 15.77 2.94 3.35
N SER A 102 14.83 2.34 2.61
CA SER A 102 13.57 2.96 2.19
C SER A 102 12.70 3.27 3.39
N ILE A 103 12.57 2.32 4.33
CA ILE A 103 11.83 2.54 5.59
C ILE A 103 12.47 3.68 6.39
N LYS A 104 13.80 3.70 6.53
CA LYS A 104 14.51 4.78 7.22
C LYS A 104 14.21 6.14 6.55
N LYS A 105 14.28 6.23 5.22
CA LYS A 105 13.92 7.44 4.47
C LYS A 105 12.47 7.87 4.71
N TRP A 106 11.53 6.93 4.75
CA TRP A 106 10.12 7.22 5.02
C TRP A 106 9.90 7.73 6.45
N THR A 107 10.64 7.20 7.43
CA THR A 107 10.60 7.69 8.82
C THR A 107 11.22 9.10 8.93
N GLU A 108 12.40 9.31 8.38
CA GLU A 108 13.09 10.63 8.38
C GLU A 108 12.28 11.70 7.65
N GLY A 109 11.66 11.34 6.52
CA GLY A 109 10.76 12.19 5.74
C GLY A 109 9.36 12.37 6.34
N LYS A 110 9.08 11.78 7.52
CA LYS A 110 7.78 11.83 8.22
C LYS A 110 6.61 11.23 7.45
N LEU A 111 6.87 10.39 6.45
CA LEU A 111 5.83 9.57 5.80
C LEU A 111 5.34 8.48 6.76
N ILE A 112 6.23 8.01 7.64
CA ILE A 112 5.93 7.20 8.82
C ILE A 112 6.21 8.07 10.05
N PRO A 113 5.22 8.84 10.54
CA PRO A 113 5.46 9.83 11.61
C PRO A 113 5.65 9.20 12.99
N ASN A 114 5.08 8.01 13.22
CA ASN A 114 5.10 7.34 14.53
C ASN A 114 6.16 6.24 14.58
N GLU A 115 6.98 6.24 15.64
CA GLU A 115 8.01 5.23 15.86
C GLU A 115 7.42 3.82 16.01
N SER A 116 6.26 3.70 16.67
CA SER A 116 5.52 2.43 16.78
C SER A 116 5.12 1.87 15.42
N HIS A 117 4.79 2.72 14.44
CA HIS A 117 4.48 2.30 13.09
C HIS A 117 5.75 1.84 12.38
N ALA A 118 6.88 2.55 12.57
CA ALA A 118 8.16 2.15 12.00
C ALA A 118 8.58 0.74 12.46
N ILE A 119 8.32 0.36 13.71
CA ILE A 119 8.52 -1.01 14.21
C ILE A 119 7.68 -2.02 13.40
N ALA A 120 6.41 -1.69 13.13
CA ALA A 120 5.54 -2.55 12.33
C ALA A 120 6.05 -2.72 10.89
N PHE A 121 6.51 -1.65 10.24
CA PHE A 121 7.16 -1.72 8.92
C PHE A 121 8.38 -2.65 8.92
N ASN A 122 9.28 -2.48 9.89
CA ASN A 122 10.48 -3.31 10.03
C ASN A 122 10.14 -4.78 10.33
N LYS A 123 9.05 -5.05 11.06
CA LYS A 123 8.58 -6.43 11.31
C LYS A 123 8.19 -7.15 10.01
N TYR A 124 7.59 -6.44 9.06
CA TYR A 124 7.23 -7.00 7.75
C TYR A 124 8.39 -7.09 6.77
N LEU A 125 9.55 -6.52 7.08
CA LEU A 125 10.78 -6.68 6.31
C LEU A 125 11.41 -8.07 6.52
N LEU A 126 11.30 -8.61 7.75
CA LEU A 126 11.93 -9.87 8.16
C LEU A 126 11.13 -11.15 7.84
N LYS A 127 9.93 -11.00 7.23
CA LYS A 127 9.03 -12.10 6.87
C LYS A 127 8.76 -12.11 5.38
#